data_AF-A0A5C8S8Z5-F1
#
_entry.id   AF-A0A5C8S8Z5-F1
#
_cell.length_a   1.000
_cell.length_b   1.000
_cell.length_c   1.000
_cell.angle_alpha   90.00
_cell.angle_beta   90.00
_cell.angle_gamma   90.00
#
_symmetry.space_group_name_H-M   'P 1'
#
loop_
_entity.id
_entity.type
_entity.pdbx_description
1 polymer ?
#
loop_
_entity_poly.entity_id
_entity_poly.type
_entity_poly.pdbx_seq_one_letter_code
_entity_poly.pdbx_strand_id
1 'polypeptide(L)'
;MRVVDLDRDAIKQGLADGSMLVIDVREPHEYENGHIPGAVMHPLSTFDPTAVAALIEADGRRPVFSCGSGVRSVHALDAMQATGLDLNEHYKGGYRDWSAAGEAIE
;
A
#
# COMPACT_ATOMS: atom_id res chain seq x y z
N MET A 1 -12.07 13.18 -2.90
CA MET A 1 -11.02 12.27 -2.43
C MET A 1 -10.27 12.91 -1.26
N ARG A 2 -10.09 12.17 -0.16
CA ARG A 2 -9.21 12.56 0.96
C ARG A 2 -7.95 11.69 0.90
N VAL A 3 -6.78 12.28 1.06
CA VAL A 3 -5.51 11.54 1.04
C VAL A 3 -4.64 12.00 2.20
N VAL A 4 -4.07 11.04 2.92
CA VAL A 4 -3.14 11.20 4.02
C VAL A 4 -1.81 10.60 3.56
N ASP A 5 -0.83 11.48 3.41
CA ASP A 5 0.53 11.12 3.03
C ASP A 5 1.26 10.57 4.27
N LEU A 6 1.58 9.28 4.25
CA LEU A 6 2.47 8.67 5.24
C LEU A 6 3.93 8.73 4.75
N ASP A 7 4.84 8.94 5.69
CA ASP A 7 6.28 8.85 5.48
C ASP A 7 6.82 7.46 5.84
N ARG A 8 8.09 7.21 5.51
CA ARG A 8 8.75 5.92 5.75
C ARG A 8 8.72 5.53 7.23
N ASP A 9 8.91 6.48 8.14
CA ASP A 9 8.99 6.19 9.57
C ASP A 9 7.63 5.70 10.10
N ALA A 10 6.53 6.28 9.63
CA ALA A 10 5.17 5.78 9.92
C ALA A 10 4.93 4.37 9.38
N ILE A 11 5.43 4.06 8.17
CA ILE A 11 5.34 2.69 7.61
C ILE A 11 6.15 1.71 8.47
N LYS A 12 7.38 2.07 8.84
CA LYS A 12 8.25 1.23 9.66
C LYS A 12 7.63 0.92 11.02
N GLN A 13 7.08 1.94 11.70
CA GLN A 13 6.39 1.75 12.97
C GLN A 13 5.16 0.85 12.81
N GLY A 14 4.33 1.10 11.79
CA GLY A 14 3.15 0.28 11.51
C GLY A 14 3.46 -1.19 11.25
N LEU A 15 4.54 -1.46 10.50
CA LEU A 15 5.03 -2.82 10.24
C LEU A 15 5.64 -3.47 11.49
N ALA A 16 6.44 -2.74 12.26
CA ALA A 16 7.08 -3.25 13.48
C ALA A 16 6.05 -3.62 14.56
N ASP A 17 4.99 -2.81 14.69
CA ASP A 17 3.92 -3.03 15.66
C ASP A 17 2.84 -4.03 15.16
N GLY A 18 2.96 -4.49 13.90
CA GLY A 18 1.98 -5.38 13.27
C GLY A 18 0.59 -4.76 13.09
N SER A 19 0.49 -3.43 13.15
CA SER A 19 -0.78 -2.70 13.10
C SER A 19 -1.21 -2.33 11.67
N MET A 20 -0.30 -2.48 10.70
CA MET A 20 -0.49 -2.05 9.32
C MET A 20 -0.45 -3.22 8.33
N LEU A 21 -1.27 -3.10 7.29
CA LEU A 21 -1.22 -3.92 6.08
C LEU A 21 -0.82 -3.01 4.91
N VAL A 22 0.35 -3.28 4.30
CA VAL A 22 0.80 -2.53 3.12
C VAL A 22 0.26 -3.19 1.86
N ILE A 23 -0.55 -2.47 1.09
CA ILE A 23 -1.10 -2.94 -0.18
C ILE A 23 -0.24 -2.37 -1.31
N ASP A 24 0.56 -3.21 -1.95
CA ASP A 24 1.41 -2.81 -3.06
C ASP A 24 0.65 -2.88 -4.38
N VAL A 25 0.45 -1.73 -5.02
CA VAL A 25 -0.29 -1.60 -6.28
C VAL A 25 0.60 -1.53 -7.53
N ARG A 26 1.87 -1.90 -7.39
CA ARG A 26 2.80 -2.05 -8.52
C ARG A 26 2.46 -3.29 -9.36
N GLU A 27 3.07 -3.38 -10.54
CA GLU A 27 2.92 -4.55 -11.39
C GLU A 27 3.63 -5.78 -10.80
N PRO A 28 3.22 -7.01 -11.14
CA PRO A 28 3.80 -8.23 -10.55
C PRO A 28 5.31 -8.34 -10.64
N HIS A 29 5.87 -8.01 -11.80
CA HIS A 29 7.32 -8.03 -12.01
C HIS A 29 8.06 -7.01 -11.13
N GLU A 30 7.44 -5.87 -10.76
CA GLU A 30 8.06 -4.91 -9.84
C GLU A 30 8.07 -5.44 -8.41
N TYR A 31 7.00 -6.13 -8.01
CA TYR A 31 6.85 -6.74 -6.69
C TYR A 31 7.80 -7.94 -6.52
N GLU A 32 7.88 -8.82 -7.51
CA GLU A 32 8.78 -9.98 -7.53
C GLU A 32 10.26 -9.61 -7.52
N ASN A 33 10.61 -8.43 -8.06
CA ASN A 33 11.97 -7.90 -8.01
C ASN A 33 12.33 -7.26 -6.65
N GLY A 34 11.39 -7.20 -5.73
CA GLY A 34 11.57 -6.64 -4.39
C GLY A 34 10.33 -5.86 -3.94
N HIS A 35 9.88 -6.12 -2.72
CA HIS A 35 8.76 -5.42 -2.10
C HIS A 35 8.97 -5.14 -0.62
N ILE A 36 8.10 -4.30 -0.05
CA ILE A 36 8.12 -4.00 1.38
C ILE A 36 7.72 -5.28 2.14
N PRO A 37 8.46 -5.69 3.19
CA PRO A 37 8.19 -6.93 3.89
C PRO A 37 6.76 -7.01 4.42
N GLY A 38 6.10 -8.15 4.20
CA GLY A 38 4.72 -8.37 4.59
C GLY A 38 3.68 -7.56 3.81
N ALA A 39 4.08 -6.88 2.73
CA ALA A 39 3.13 -6.27 1.80
C ALA A 39 2.33 -7.33 1.06
N VAL A 40 1.16 -6.94 0.57
CA VAL A 40 0.29 -7.77 -0.26
C VAL A 40 0.10 -7.11 -1.62
N MET A 41 0.30 -7.87 -2.68
CA MET A 41 0.25 -7.34 -4.04
C MET A 41 -1.18 -7.27 -4.58
N HIS A 42 -1.61 -6.08 -4.99
CA HIS A 42 -2.85 -5.83 -5.74
C HIS A 42 -2.58 -4.84 -6.88
N PRO A 43 -2.10 -5.32 -8.04
CA PRO A 43 -1.63 -4.45 -9.12
C PRO A 43 -2.72 -3.49 -9.61
N LEU A 44 -2.33 -2.25 -9.91
CA LEU A 44 -3.29 -1.26 -10.39
C LEU A 44 -3.92 -1.66 -11.74
N SER A 45 -3.19 -2.40 -12.59
CA SER A 45 -3.64 -2.88 -13.90
C SER A 45 -4.83 -3.85 -13.83
N THR A 46 -4.95 -4.62 -12.75
CA THR A 46 -6.04 -5.57 -12.50
C THR A 46 -6.73 -5.28 -11.16
N PHE A 47 -6.77 -4.01 -10.77
CA PHE A 47 -7.26 -3.61 -9.46
C PHE A 47 -8.76 -3.88 -9.32
N ASP A 48 -9.13 -4.67 -8.32
CA ASP A 48 -10.51 -4.92 -7.94
C ASP A 48 -10.75 -4.41 -6.51
N PRO A 49 -11.45 -3.27 -6.35
CA PRO A 49 -11.76 -2.71 -5.04
C PRO A 49 -12.54 -3.67 -4.12
N THR A 50 -13.35 -4.57 -4.70
CA THR A 50 -14.15 -5.53 -3.93
C THR A 50 -13.25 -6.60 -3.30
N ALA A 51 -12.31 -7.12 -4.08
CA ALA A 51 -11.33 -8.09 -3.58
C ALA A 51 -10.43 -7.47 -2.50
N VAL A 52 -9.99 -6.22 -2.71
CA VAL A 52 -9.18 -5.49 -1.73
C VAL A 52 -9.98 -5.21 -0.45
N ALA A 53 -11.25 -4.81 -0.56
CA ALA A 53 -12.12 -4.61 0.59
C ALA A 53 -12.27 -5.89 1.43
N ALA A 54 -12.51 -7.03 0.77
CA ALA A 54 -12.61 -8.33 1.45
C ALA A 54 -11.29 -8.74 2.14
N LEU A 55 -10.14 -8.43 1.52
CA LEU A 55 -8.83 -8.65 2.15
C LEU A 55 -8.66 -7.80 3.41
N ILE A 56 -8.99 -6.51 3.34
CA ILE A 56 -8.87 -5.58 4.47
C ILE A 56 -9.76 -6.04 5.63
N GLU A 57 -10.99 -6.46 5.34
CA GLU A 57 -11.93 -6.98 6.34
C GLU A 57 -11.41 -8.27 6.99
N ALA A 58 -10.85 -9.19 6.20
CA ALA A 58 -10.32 -10.47 6.70
C ALA A 58 -9.04 -10.32 7.53
N ASP A 59 -8.18 -9.37 7.15
CA ASP A 59 -6.89 -9.13 7.81
C ASP A 59 -7.04 -8.30 9.10
N GLY A 60 -7.89 -7.28 9.08
CA GLY A 60 -8.22 -6.46 10.24
C GLY A 60 -7.17 -5.41 10.63
N ARG A 61 -5.99 -5.38 10.00
CA ARG A 61 -4.99 -4.31 10.19
C ARG A 61 -5.36 -3.05 9.42
N ARG A 62 -4.74 -1.92 9.78
CA ARG A 62 -4.91 -0.62 9.11
C ARG A 62 -4.28 -0.67 7.70
N PRO A 63 -5.07 -0.55 6.62
CA PRO A 63 -4.55 -0.68 5.27
C PRO A 63 -3.86 0.61 4.80
N VAL A 64 -2.69 0.47 4.18
CA VAL A 64 -1.95 1.58 3.58
C VAL A 64 -1.52 1.21 2.18
N PHE A 65 -1.89 2.03 1.21
CA PHE A 65 -1.53 1.79 -0.19
C PHE A 65 -0.11 2.24 -0.47
N SER A 66 0.65 1.44 -1.20
CA SER A 66 2.01 1.77 -1.64
C SER A 66 2.14 1.49 -3.13
N CYS A 67 2.97 2.26 -3.81
CA CYS A 67 3.36 1.96 -5.17
C CYS A 67 4.84 2.33 -5.39
N GLY A 68 5.29 2.49 -6.63
CA GLY A 68 6.69 2.88 -6.88
C GLY A 68 7.06 4.28 -6.37
N SER A 69 6.14 5.26 -6.41
CA SER A 69 6.45 6.67 -6.13
C SER A 69 5.21 7.50 -5.70
N GLY A 70 4.23 6.87 -5.05
CA GLY A 70 3.00 7.53 -4.57
C GLY A 70 1.86 7.77 -5.58
N VAL A 71 2.11 7.79 -6.90
CA VAL A 71 1.08 8.15 -7.90
C VAL A 71 -0.03 7.08 -8.03
N ARG A 72 0.36 5.82 -8.26
CA ARG A 72 -0.60 4.71 -8.48
C ARG A 72 -1.42 4.40 -7.22
N SER A 73 -0.82 4.58 -6.05
CA SER A 73 -1.52 4.39 -4.77
C SER A 73 -2.64 5.40 -4.55
N VAL A 74 -2.53 6.62 -5.09
CA VAL A 74 -3.63 7.60 -5.03
C VAL A 74 -4.81 7.17 -5.92
N HIS A 75 -4.55 6.60 -7.09
CA HIS A 75 -5.62 6.06 -7.94
C HIS A 75 -6.30 4.85 -7.29
N ALA A 76 -5.53 3.98 -6.64
CA ALA A 76 -6.09 2.88 -5.86
C ALA A 76 -6.99 3.41 -4.71
N LEU A 77 -6.53 4.43 -3.98
CA LEU A 77 -7.35 5.08 -2.96
C LEU A 77 -8.65 5.68 -3.51
N ASP A 78 -8.61 6.33 -4.67
CA ASP A 78 -9.81 6.89 -5.31
C ASP A 78 -10.83 5.77 -5.64
N ALA A 79 -10.36 4.68 -6.23
CA ALA A 79 -11.18 3.51 -6.52
C ALA A 79 -11.77 2.87 -5.25
N MET A 80 -11.00 2.82 -4.17
CA MET A 80 -11.47 2.31 -2.88
C MET A 80 -12.49 3.24 -2.22
N GLN A 81 -12.27 4.56 -2.21
CA GLN A 81 -13.23 5.52 -1.65
C GLN A 81 -14.56 5.49 -2.39
N ALA A 82 -14.56 5.19 -3.69
CA ALA A 82 -15.78 5.01 -4.48
C ALA A 82 -16.64 3.81 -4.01
N THR A 83 -16.06 2.86 -3.28
CA THR A 83 -16.81 1.75 -2.65
C THR A 83 -17.51 2.16 -1.34
N GLY A 84 -17.25 3.37 -0.84
CA GLY A 84 -17.79 3.87 0.43
C GLY A 84 -16.92 3.57 1.65
N LEU A 85 -15.77 2.91 1.48
CA LEU A 85 -14.79 2.71 2.55
C LEU A 85 -14.01 4.01 2.83
N ASP A 86 -13.85 4.36 4.11
CA ASP A 86 -13.06 5.51 4.55
C ASP A 86 -11.56 5.18 4.58
N LEU A 87 -11.02 4.85 3.40
CA LEU A 87 -9.59 4.61 3.21
C LEU A 87 -8.96 5.85 2.61
N ASN A 88 -7.95 6.41 3.28
CA ASN A 88 -7.32 7.66 2.84
C ASN A 88 -5.80 7.65 2.94
N GLU A 89 -5.19 6.57 3.42
CA GLU A 89 -3.75 6.55 3.69
C GLU A 89 -2.95 5.85 2.59
N HIS A 90 -1.85 6.50 2.20
CA HIS A 90 -0.87 5.87 1.32
C HIS A 90 0.56 6.30 1.67
N TYR A 91 1.50 5.46 1.28
CA TYR A 91 2.91 5.76 1.38
C TYR A 91 3.35 6.62 0.19
N LYS A 92 3.57 7.92 0.46
CA LYS A 92 3.92 8.90 -0.58
C LYS A 92 5.25 8.60 -1.25
N GLY A 93 6.26 8.21 -0.46
CA GLY A 93 7.60 7.86 -0.96
C GLY A 93 7.60 6.55 -1.76
N GLY A 94 6.70 5.63 -1.41
CA GLY A 94 6.55 4.35 -2.07
C GLY A 94 7.80 3.47 -1.98
N TYR A 95 7.83 2.42 -2.79
CA TYR A 95 8.94 1.47 -2.83
C TYR A 95 10.30 2.12 -3.13
N ARG A 96 10.34 3.20 -3.93
CA ARG A 96 11.60 3.89 -4.23
C ARG A 96 12.22 4.53 -3.00
N ASP A 97 11.44 5.21 -2.17
CA ASP A 97 11.93 5.81 -0.92
C ASP A 97 12.38 4.74 0.08
N TRP A 98 11.65 3.62 0.14
CA TRP A 98 12.01 2.47 0.97
C TRP A 98 13.34 1.83 0.54
N SER A 99 13.48 1.53 -0.75
CA SER A 99 14.68 0.91 -1.32
C SER A 99 15.89 1.84 -1.28
N ALA A 100 15.72 3.13 -1.58
CA ALA A 100 16.80 4.12 -1.52
C ALA A 100 17.35 4.32 -0.10
N ALA A 101 16.53 4.07 0.91
CA ALA A 101 16.92 4.11 2.31
C ALA A 101 17.69 2.87 2.79
N GLY A 102 17.80 1.83 1.95
CA GLY A 102 18.42 0.57 2.31
C GLY A 102 17.62 -0.24 3.32
N GLU A 103 16.31 -0.01 3.41
CA GLU A 103 15.43 -0.82 4.26
C GLU A 103 15.30 -2.24 3.71
N ALA A 104 14.92 -3.19 4.57
CA ALA A 104 14.76 -4.59 4.19
C ALA A 104 13.68 -4.76 3.12
N ILE A 105 13.92 -5.62 2.13
CA ILE A 105 12.97 -6.00 1.08
C ILE A 105 12.79 -7.51 1.06
N GLU A 106 11.62 -7.96 0.62
CA GLU A 106 11.29 -9.38 0.35
C GLU A 106 11.19 -9.66 -1.15
#